data_AF-A0A7C7REB5-F1
#
_entry.id   AF-A0A7C7REB5-F1
#
_cell.length_a   1.000
_cell.length_b   1.000
_cell.length_c   1.000
_cell.angle_alpha   90.00
_cell.angle_beta   90.00
_cell.angle_gamma   90.00
#
_symmetry.space_group_name_H-M   'P 1'
#
loop_
_entity.id
_entity.type
_entity.pdbx_description
1 polymer ?
#
loop_
_entity_poly.entity_id
_entity_poly.type
_entity_poly.pdbx_seq_one_letter_code
_entity_poly.pdbx_strand_id
1 'polypeptide(L)'
;MEILSRRTSIKKSEAYWLLNALKLEILLHILSIAENEKARHAISQYISELQDVKPALTGDDLKDMGFKPGPVFKTILQRLLETRLDGEISDREEEIMLIRKEFPPPGAEDTGS
;
A
#
# COMPACT_ATOMS: atom_id res chain seq x y z
N MET A 1 28.50 -22.06 11.49
CA MET A 1 27.04 -22.10 11.25
C MET A 1 26.56 -20.66 11.15
N GLU A 2 26.46 -20.13 9.94
CA GLU A 2 25.95 -18.77 9.69
C GLU A 2 24.46 -18.88 9.33
N ILE A 3 23.62 -19.02 10.35
CA ILE A 3 22.16 -19.22 10.19
C ILE A 3 21.40 -17.96 10.63
N LEU A 4 21.91 -16.77 10.30
CA LEU A 4 21.21 -15.50 10.59
C LEU A 4 21.30 -14.42 9.49
N SER A 5 21.72 -14.75 8.27
CA SER A 5 21.70 -13.78 7.14
C SER A 5 20.46 -13.91 6.25
N ARG A 6 19.29 -14.25 6.80
CA ARG A 6 18.06 -14.42 6.03
C ARG A 6 16.97 -13.42 6.43
N ARG A 7 17.01 -12.30 5.69
CA ARG A 7 15.93 -11.35 5.37
C ARG A 7 15.58 -10.35 6.49
N THR A 8 15.16 -9.11 6.22
CA THR A 8 14.37 -8.58 5.10
C THR A 8 14.70 -7.10 4.91
N SER A 9 14.81 -6.64 3.66
CA SER A 9 14.56 -5.22 3.38
C SER A 9 13.13 -4.92 3.86
N ILE A 10 12.94 -3.84 4.64
CA ILE A 10 11.60 -3.36 4.99
C ILE A 10 10.82 -3.13 3.69
N LYS A 11 9.57 -3.57 3.63
CA LYS A 11 8.73 -3.32 2.46
C LYS A 11 8.43 -1.81 2.34
N LYS A 12 8.23 -1.33 1.12
CA LYS A 12 7.89 0.09 0.90
C LYS A 12 6.57 0.45 1.58
N SER A 13 5.60 -0.47 1.56
CA SER A 13 4.34 -0.36 2.30
C SER A 13 4.52 -0.23 3.81
N GLU A 14 5.41 -1.03 4.41
CA GLU A 14 5.73 -0.96 5.85
C GLU A 14 6.36 0.40 6.22
N ALA A 15 7.32 0.86 5.41
CA ALA A 15 7.95 2.16 5.61
C ALA A 15 6.93 3.30 5.47
N TYR A 16 6.04 3.22 4.48
CA TYR A 16 4.97 4.19 4.26
C TYR A 16 4.07 4.31 5.49
N TRP A 17 3.58 3.20 6.04
CA TRP A 17 2.66 3.25 7.18
C TRP A 17 3.31 3.83 8.45
N LEU A 18 4.59 3.55 8.66
CA LEU A 18 5.34 4.12 9.78
C LEU A 18 5.53 5.64 9.63
N LEU A 19 5.90 6.09 8.43
CA LEU A 19 6.25 7.49 8.17
C LEU A 19 5.03 8.39 7.96
N ASN A 20 3.94 7.85 7.39
CA ASN A 20 2.69 8.56 7.16
C ASN A 20 1.97 8.99 8.46
N ALA A 21 2.33 8.40 9.60
CA ALA A 21 1.83 8.84 10.90
C ALA A 21 2.50 10.15 11.38
N LEU A 22 3.61 10.57 10.75
CA LEU A 22 4.40 11.73 11.12
C LEU A 22 4.10 12.91 10.20
N LYS A 23 4.21 14.13 10.75
CA LYS A 23 4.11 15.35 9.95
C LYS A 23 5.40 15.57 9.14
N LEU A 24 5.29 16.26 8.00
CA LEU A 24 6.41 16.56 7.13
C LEU A 24 7.56 17.27 7.86
N GLU A 25 7.26 18.22 8.76
CA GLU A 25 8.28 18.94 9.52
C GLU A 25 9.09 18.01 10.43
N ILE A 26 8.43 16.99 11.01
CA ILE A 26 9.08 15.99 11.83
C ILE A 26 9.97 15.09 10.98
N LEU A 27 9.50 14.68 9.80
CA LEU A 27 10.28 13.88 8.85
C LEU A 27 11.54 14.62 8.39
N LEU A 28 11.42 15.90 8.05
CA LEU A 28 12.56 16.75 7.67
C LEU A 28 13.53 16.96 8.84
N HIS A 29 13.02 17.13 10.06
CA HIS A 29 13.85 17.22 11.24
C HIS A 29 14.65 15.92 11.46
N ILE A 30 13.99 14.75 11.42
CA ILE A 30 14.67 13.45 11.53
C ILE A 30 15.70 13.29 10.42
N LEU A 31 15.36 13.62 9.17
CA LEU A 31 16.27 13.55 8.03
C LEU A 31 17.52 14.40 8.24
N SER A 32 17.38 15.59 8.86
CA SER A 32 18.49 16.51 9.12
C SER A 32 19.48 16.03 10.19
N ILE A 33 19.03 15.20 11.13
CA ILE A 33 19.85 14.72 12.26
C ILE A 33 20.21 13.22 12.17
N ALA A 34 19.62 12.48 11.23
CA ALA A 34 19.84 11.05 11.11
C ALA A 34 21.23 10.75 10.55
N GLU A 35 22.05 10.04 11.33
CA GLU A 35 23.36 9.52 10.88
C GLU A 35 23.23 8.19 10.12
N ASN A 36 22.09 7.50 10.28
CA ASN A 36 21.84 6.21 9.64
C ASN A 36 21.41 6.40 8.17
N GLU A 37 22.29 6.05 7.23
CA GLU A 37 22.02 6.17 5.78
C GLU A 37 20.77 5.41 5.32
N LYS A 38 20.45 4.26 5.92
CA LYS A 38 19.23 3.51 5.57
C LYS A 38 17.98 4.26 6.02
N ALA A 39 18.00 4.85 7.20
CA ALA A 39 16.90 5.67 7.70
C ALA A 39 16.73 6.93 6.85
N ARG A 40 17.83 7.60 6.52
CA ARG A 40 17.82 8.76 5.59
C ARG A 40 17.23 8.38 4.24
N HIS A 41 17.68 7.27 3.65
CA HIS A 41 17.16 6.80 2.37
C HIS A 41 15.65 6.50 2.43
N ALA A 42 15.18 5.81 3.47
CA ALA A 42 13.76 5.49 3.64
C ALA A 42 12.90 6.77 3.79
N ILE A 43 13.35 7.75 4.58
CA ILE A 43 12.63 9.02 4.77
C ILE A 43 12.64 9.84 3.47
N SER A 44 13.79 9.97 2.82
CA SER A 44 13.89 10.68 1.54
C SER A 44 12.99 10.04 0.48
N GLN A 45 13.02 8.70 0.35
CA GLN A 45 12.17 7.97 -0.59
C GLN A 45 10.68 8.15 -0.27
N TYR A 46 10.31 8.14 1.01
CA TYR A 46 8.93 8.41 1.39
C TYR A 46 8.47 9.81 0.94
N ILE A 47 9.29 10.83 1.20
CA ILE A 47 9.00 12.22 0.83
C ILE A 47 9.01 12.40 -0.70
N SER A 48 9.91 11.78 -1.45
CA SER A 48 10.03 12.03 -2.89
C SER A 48 9.16 11.14 -3.77
N GLU A 49 8.74 9.97 -3.27
CA GLU A 49 8.08 8.95 -4.09
C GLU A 49 6.83 8.38 -3.40
N LEU A 50 6.95 7.84 -2.18
CA LEU A 50 5.91 6.98 -1.63
C LEU A 50 4.66 7.75 -1.16
N GLN A 51 4.81 8.98 -0.65
CA GLN A 51 3.68 9.75 -0.12
C GLN A 51 2.62 10.10 -1.18
N ASP A 52 3.03 10.17 -2.46
CA ASP A 52 2.14 10.52 -3.57
C ASP A 52 1.48 9.30 -4.23
N VAL A 53 1.86 8.08 -3.83
CA VAL A 53 1.27 6.85 -4.36
C VAL A 53 -0.18 6.72 -3.90
N LYS A 54 -1.08 6.51 -4.86
CA LYS A 54 -2.50 6.26 -4.62
C LYS A 54 -3.01 5.15 -5.54
N PRO A 55 -3.99 4.35 -5.08
CA PRO A 55 -4.76 3.48 -5.98
C PRO A 55 -5.37 4.27 -7.13
N ALA A 56 -5.44 3.66 -8.31
CA ALA A 56 -6.17 4.18 -9.46
C ALA A 56 -7.69 3.99 -9.31
N LEU A 57 -8.11 2.99 -8.53
CA LEU A 57 -9.50 2.76 -8.15
C LEU A 57 -9.89 3.61 -6.93
N THR A 58 -11.10 4.14 -6.98
CA THR A 58 -11.73 4.95 -5.96
C THR A 58 -12.83 4.16 -5.24
N GLY A 59 -13.38 4.72 -4.16
CA GLY A 59 -14.55 4.13 -3.51
C GLY A 59 -15.77 4.03 -4.44
N ASP A 60 -15.95 4.99 -5.36
CA ASP A 60 -17.04 4.94 -6.34
C ASP A 60 -16.83 3.79 -7.33
N ASP A 61 -15.59 3.54 -7.74
CA ASP A 61 -15.28 2.36 -8.57
C ASP A 61 -15.61 1.05 -7.84
N LEU A 62 -15.31 0.95 -6.53
CA LEU A 62 -15.69 -0.22 -5.74
C LEU A 62 -17.22 -0.40 -5.67
N LYS A 63 -17.96 0.69 -5.57
CA LYS A 63 -19.42 0.65 -5.60
C LYS A 63 -19.94 0.13 -6.94
N ASP A 64 -19.38 0.62 -8.04
CA ASP A 64 -19.73 0.18 -9.39
C ASP A 64 -19.32 -1.28 -9.66
N MET A 65 -18.29 -1.77 -8.98
CA MET A 65 -17.90 -3.19 -8.95
C MET A 65 -18.81 -4.07 -8.07
N GLY A 66 -19.83 -3.51 -7.42
CA GLY A 66 -20.82 -4.25 -6.62
C GLY A 66 -20.50 -4.36 -5.14
N PHE A 67 -19.44 -3.70 -4.63
CA PHE A 67 -19.17 -3.66 -3.20
C PHE A 67 -20.11 -2.70 -2.48
N LYS A 68 -20.54 -3.08 -1.28
CA LYS A 68 -21.35 -2.21 -0.42
C LYS A 68 -20.43 -1.29 0.41
N PRO A 69 -20.70 0.03 0.47
CA PRO A 69 -19.93 0.95 1.30
C PRO A 69 -19.84 0.48 2.75
N GLY A 70 -18.63 0.56 3.32
CA GLY A 70 -18.37 0.13 4.69
C GLY A 70 -16.88 -0.14 4.96
N PRO A 71 -16.54 -0.82 6.07
CA PRO A 71 -15.15 -1.12 6.44
C PRO A 71 -14.36 -1.84 5.33
N VAL A 72 -15.04 -2.64 4.50
CA VAL A 72 -14.42 -3.36 3.37
C VAL A 72 -13.79 -2.41 2.34
N PHE A 73 -14.34 -1.21 2.13
CA PHE A 73 -13.74 -0.22 1.22
C PHE A 73 -12.36 0.19 1.71
N LYS A 74 -12.24 0.46 3.02
CA LYS A 74 -10.95 0.79 3.63
C LYS A 74 -9.97 -0.36 3.45
N THR A 75 -10.39 -1.60 3.70
CA THR A 75 -9.55 -2.79 3.52
C THR A 75 -9.06 -2.93 2.08
N ILE A 76 -9.95 -2.81 1.10
CA ILE A 76 -9.60 -2.90 -0.32
C ILE A 76 -8.65 -1.79 -0.72
N LEU A 77 -8.98 -0.53 -0.42
CA LEU A 77 -8.15 0.61 -0.81
C LEU A 77 -6.76 0.59 -0.13
N GLN A 78 -6.67 0.13 1.11
CA GLN A 78 -5.38 -0.11 1.78
C GLN A 78 -4.60 -1.21 1.08
N ARG A 79 -5.25 -2.33 0.72
CA ARG A 79 -4.60 -3.43 0.02
C ARG A 79 -4.06 -2.99 -1.34
N LEU A 80 -4.83 -2.22 -2.12
CA LEU A 80 -4.38 -1.64 -3.39
C LEU A 80 -3.18 -0.69 -3.19
N LEU A 81 -3.22 0.16 -2.16
CA LEU A 81 -2.13 1.07 -1.86
C LEU A 81 -0.85 0.31 -1.54
N GLU A 82 -0.93 -0.73 -0.70
CA GLU A 82 0.21 -1.56 -0.32
C GLU A 82 0.84 -2.28 -1.51
N THR A 83 0.02 -2.87 -2.38
CA THR A 83 0.53 -3.57 -3.57
C THR A 83 1.15 -2.61 -4.58
N ARG A 84 0.63 -1.38 -4.72
CA ARG A 84 1.30 -0.32 -5.51
C ARG A 84 2.61 0.11 -4.89
N LEU A 85 2.63 0.39 -3.59
CA LEU A 85 3.84 0.80 -2.87
C LEU A 85 4.95 -0.25 -3.01
N ASP A 86 4.58 -1.53 -2.91
CA ASP A 86 5.52 -2.64 -3.05
C ASP A 86 5.89 -2.97 -4.51
N GLY A 87 5.29 -2.27 -5.49
CA GLY A 87 5.55 -2.46 -6.92
C GLY A 87 5.00 -3.78 -7.48
N GLU A 88 4.02 -4.38 -6.80
CA GLU A 88 3.33 -5.59 -7.23
C GLU A 88 2.31 -5.30 -8.34
N ILE A 89 1.76 -4.09 -8.36
CA ILE A 89 0.83 -3.59 -9.38
C ILE A 89 1.16 -2.14 -9.74
N SER A 90 0.83 -1.75 -10.96
CA SER A 90 1.22 -0.50 -11.59
C SER A 90 0.08 0.24 -12.27
N ASP A 91 -0.96 -0.47 -12.70
CA ASP A 91 -2.10 0.10 -13.43
C ASP A 91 -3.47 -0.28 -12.85
N ARG A 92 -4.53 0.27 -13.45
CA ARG A 92 -5.90 0.12 -13.00
C ARG A 92 -6.43 -1.29 -13.28
N GLU A 93 -6.07 -1.88 -14.41
CA GLU A 93 -6.45 -3.22 -14.81
C GLU A 93 -5.92 -4.27 -13.81
N GLU A 94 -4.68 -4.13 -13.36
CA GLU A 94 -4.07 -4.95 -12.31
C GLU A 94 -4.79 -4.81 -10.97
N GLU A 95 -5.21 -3.60 -10.58
CA GLU A 95 -6.03 -3.38 -9.37
C GLU A 95 -7.38 -4.12 -9.46
N ILE A 96 -8.05 -4.08 -10.61
CA ILE A 96 -9.32 -4.77 -10.82
C ILE A 96 -9.14 -6.30 -10.71
N MET A 97 -8.08 -6.83 -11.32
CA MET A 97 -7.76 -8.27 -11.24
C MET A 97 -7.44 -8.69 -9.81
N LEU A 98 -6.69 -7.88 -9.06
CA LEU A 98 -6.37 -8.13 -7.66
C LEU A 98 -7.63 -8.18 -6.80
N ILE A 99 -8.53 -7.20 -6.96
CA ILE A 99 -9.80 -7.16 -6.21
C ILE A 99 -10.65 -8.38 -6.51
N ARG A 100 -10.85 -8.74 -7.78
CA ARG A 100 -11.66 -9.91 -8.15
C ARG A 100 -11.11 -11.21 -7.58
N LYS A 101 -9.78 -11.30 -7.43
CA LYS A 101 -9.09 -12.45 -6.87
C LYS A 101 -9.18 -12.52 -5.35
N GLU A 102 -8.98 -11.41 -4.65
CA GLU A 102 -8.86 -11.37 -3.18
C GLU A 102 -10.17 -11.02 -2.46
N PHE A 103 -11.11 -10.36 -3.14
CA PHE A 103 -12.37 -9.86 -2.59
C PHE A 103 -13.54 -10.22 -3.52
N PRO A 104 -14.06 -11.46 -3.48
CA PRO A 104 -15.25 -11.80 -4.26
C PRO A 104 -16.44 -10.94 -3.78
N PRO A 105 -17.17 -10.26 -4.70
CA PRO A 105 -18.31 -9.46 -4.30
C PRO A 105 -19.42 -10.36 -3.73
N PRO A 106 -20.19 -9.89 -2.72
CA PRO A 106 -21.27 -10.66 -2.15
C PRO A 106 -22.30 -11.02 -3.23
N GLY A 107 -22.45 -12.31 -3.56
CA GLY A 107 -23.37 -12.81 -4.58
C GLY A 107 -22.72 -13.42 -5.83
N ALA A 108 -21.39 -13.44 -5.95
CA ALA A 108 -20.70 -14.13 -7.05
C ALA A 108 -20.67 -15.68 -6.93
N GLU A 109 -21.13 -16.24 -5.82
CA GLU A 109 -21.22 -17.69 -5.60
C GLU A 109 -22.54 -18.31 -6.07
N ASP A 110 -23.56 -17.51 -6.45
CA ASP A 110 -24.91 -17.99 -6.76
C ASP A 110 -25.19 -18.23 -8.26
N THR A 111 -24.20 -18.04 -9.17
CA THR A 111 -24.39 -18.33 -10.61
C THR A 111 -23.88 -19.70 -11.05
N GLY A 112 -23.63 -20.60 -10.10
CA GLY A 112 -23.39 -22.03 -10.36
C GLY A 112 -24.67 -22.85 -10.23
N SER A 113 -25.58 -22.75 -11.21
CA SER A 113 -26.66 -23.72 -11.44
C SER A 113 -26.80 -23.99 -12.93
#